data_AF-A0A958LFT6-F1
#
_entry.id   AF-A0A958LFT6-F1
#
_cell.length_a   1.000
_cell.length_b   1.000
_cell.length_c   1.000
_cell.angle_alpha   90.00
_cell.angle_beta   90.00
_cell.angle_gamma   90.00
#
_symmetry.space_group_name_H-M   'P 1'
#
loop_
_entity.id
_entity.type
_entity.pdbx_description
1 polymer ?
#
loop_
_entity_poly.entity_id
_entity_poly.type
_entity_poly.pdbx_seq_one_letter_code
_entity_poly.pdbx_strand_id
1 'polypeptide(L)'
;LVSVLIGVAVAAPSAPGFLGTFELGCVAALAYTKIHSQEFAIAYAIVTHMLQVVMIVACGIWTLRLRRLSFAELSASAEENA
;
A
#
# COMPACT_ATOMS: atom_id res chain seq x y z
N LEU A 1 -2.57 15.99 -4.24
CA LEU A 1 -1.11 16.16 -3.96
C LEU A 1 -0.54 14.96 -3.22
N VAL A 2 -1.09 14.57 -2.06
CA VAL A 2 -0.61 13.40 -1.28
C VAL A 2 -0.52 12.13 -2.12
N SER A 3 -1.60 11.71 -2.78
CA SER A 3 -1.60 10.51 -3.63
C SER A 3 -0.64 10.58 -4.83
N VAL A 4 -0.37 11.78 -5.35
CA VAL A 4 0.56 11.99 -6.47
C VAL A 4 1.99 11.75 -6.01
N LEU A 5 2.39 12.34 -4.87
CA LEU A 5 3.73 12.16 -4.32
C LEU A 5 3.97 10.75 -3.79
N ILE A 6 2.94 10.12 -3.21
CA ILE A 6 2.97 8.68 -2.90
C ILE A 6 3.22 7.88 -4.18
N GLY A 7 2.45 8.11 -5.25
CA GLY A 7 2.60 7.40 -6.53
C GLY A 7 4.01 7.51 -7.13
N VAL A 8 4.61 8.69 -7.08
CA VAL A 8 6.00 8.89 -7.52
C VAL A 8 6.99 8.15 -6.62
N ALA A 9 6.80 8.19 -5.30
CA ALA A 9 7.70 7.55 -4.35
C ALA A 9 7.65 6.02 -4.45
N VAL A 10 6.48 5.41 -4.58
CA VAL A 10 6.32 3.94 -4.68
C VAL A 10 6.77 3.37 -6.03
N ALA A 11 6.96 4.21 -7.04
CA ALA A 11 7.58 3.81 -8.30
C ALA A 11 9.08 3.48 -8.16
N ALA A 12 9.72 3.95 -7.08
CA ALA A 12 11.09 3.58 -6.76
C ALA A 12 11.17 2.11 -6.29
N PRO A 13 12.31 1.42 -6.54
CA PRO A 13 12.55 0.09 -5.97
C PRO A 13 12.41 0.14 -4.45
N SER A 14 11.55 -0.71 -3.90
CA SER A 14 11.13 -0.65 -2.50
C SER A 14 10.88 -2.03 -1.90
N ALA A 15 10.81 -2.07 -0.57
CA ALA A 15 10.46 -3.27 0.16
C ALA A 15 9.02 -3.73 -0.18
N PRO A 16 8.69 -5.02 0.01
CA PRO A 16 7.35 -5.53 -0.22
C PRO A 16 6.28 -4.68 0.47
N GLY A 17 5.18 -4.43 -0.25
CA GLY A 17 4.10 -3.56 0.25
C GLY A 17 4.46 -2.08 0.29
N PHE A 18 5.51 -1.63 -0.41
CA PHE A 18 5.91 -0.22 -0.48
C PHE A 18 6.31 0.42 0.85
N LEU A 19 6.73 -0.41 1.81
CA LEU A 19 7.20 0.03 3.13
C LEU A 19 8.37 1.02 2.99
N GLY A 20 8.24 2.17 3.62
CA GLY A 20 9.19 3.27 3.57
C GLY A 20 8.91 4.25 2.44
N THR A 21 8.70 3.78 1.21
CA THR A 21 8.40 4.66 0.06
C THR A 21 7.03 5.31 0.14
N PHE A 22 6.02 4.59 0.64
CA PHE A 22 4.69 5.15 0.87
C PHE A 22 4.75 6.26 1.91
N GLU A 23 5.40 5.99 3.05
CA GLU A 23 5.57 6.95 4.15
C GLU A 23 6.37 8.16 3.70
N LEU A 24 7.43 7.97 2.93
CA LEU A 24 8.24 9.04 2.37
C LEU A 24 7.41 9.96 1.46
N GLY A 25 6.64 9.40 0.52
CA GLY A 25 5.77 10.18 -0.35
C GLY A 25 4.69 10.94 0.41
N CYS A 26 4.13 10.33 1.46
CA CYS A 26 3.08 10.92 2.29
C CYS A 26 3.63 12.06 3.16
N VAL A 27 4.76 11.84 3.85
CA VAL A 27 5.44 12.86 4.66
C VAL A 27 5.94 14.01 3.79
N ALA A 28 6.53 13.73 2.62
CA ALA A 28 6.96 14.77 1.68
C ALA A 28 5.78 15.65 1.23
N ALA A 29 4.62 15.05 0.97
CA ALA A 29 3.42 15.79 0.60
C ALA A 29 2.90 16.69 1.72
N LEU A 30 2.87 16.19 2.96
CA LEU A 30 2.39 16.96 4.11
C LEU A 30 3.40 18.05 4.51
N ALA A 31 4.69 17.77 4.41
CA ALA A 31 5.75 18.76 4.61
C ALA A 31 5.67 19.91 3.60
N TYR A 32 5.31 19.62 2.35
CA TYR A 32 5.09 20.65 1.33
C TYR A 32 3.97 21.63 1.72
N THR A 33 2.91 21.13 2.37
CA THR A 33 1.79 21.98 2.78
C THR A 33 2.12 22.89 3.97
N LYS A 34 3.16 22.60 4.77
CA LYS A 34 3.56 23.35 5.98
C LYS A 34 2.45 23.60 7.02
N ILE A 35 1.31 22.93 6.91
CA ILE A 35 0.14 23.12 7.79
C ILE A 35 0.20 22.21 9.01
N HIS A 36 0.87 21.06 8.92
CA HIS A 36 0.84 20.01 9.93
C HIS A 36 2.23 19.76 10.53
N SER A 37 2.26 19.31 11.79
CA SER A 37 3.50 18.92 12.46
C SER A 37 4.07 17.62 11.85
N GLN A 38 5.36 17.38 12.05
CA GLN A 38 6.03 16.18 11.55
C GLN A 38 5.46 14.90 12.19
N GLU A 39 5.11 14.96 13.48
CA GLU A 39 4.49 13.88 14.22
C GLU A 39 3.12 13.51 13.63
N PHE A 40 2.31 14.52 13.28
CA PHE A 40 1.05 14.30 12.59
C PHE A 40 1.25 13.65 11.22
N ALA A 41 2.24 14.12 10.45
CA ALA A 41 2.52 13.57 9.13
C ALA A 41 2.92 12.09 9.18
N ILE A 42 3.74 11.71 10.15
CA ILE A 42 4.14 10.31 10.37
C ILE A 42 2.95 9.47 10.81
N ALA A 43 2.16 9.93 11.79
CA ALA A 43 0.99 9.21 12.27
C ALA A 43 -0.04 9.01 11.13
N TYR A 44 -0.30 10.05 10.35
CA TYR A 44 -1.16 9.99 9.18
C TYR A 44 -0.65 8.97 8.15
N ALA A 45 0.64 9.02 7.82
CA ALA A 45 1.25 8.11 6.86
C ALA A 45 1.09 6.64 7.28
N ILE A 46 1.38 6.31 8.54
CA ILE A 46 1.26 4.93 9.05
C ILE A 46 -0.19 4.46 9.03
N VAL A 47 -1.11 5.25 9.59
CA VAL A 47 -2.53 4.87 9.67
C VAL A 47 -3.14 4.69 8.28
N THR A 48 -2.84 5.60 7.36
CA THR A 48 -3.35 5.50 5.98
C THR A 48 -2.76 4.33 5.22
N HIS A 49 -1.46 4.05 5.39
CA HIS A 49 -0.84 2.89 4.76
C HIS A 49 -1.45 1.58 5.27
N MET A 50 -1.60 1.44 6.59
CA MET A 50 -2.22 0.27 7.19
C MET A 50 -3.67 0.08 6.73
N LEU A 51 -4.45 1.17 6.68
CA LEU A 51 -5.81 1.12 6.18
C LEU A 51 -5.85 0.66 4.71
N GLN A 52 -4.95 1.18 3.88
CA GLN A 52 -4.84 0.76 2.48
C GLN A 52 -4.52 -0.73 2.36
N VAL A 53 -3.55 -1.24 3.12
CA VAL A 53 -3.20 -2.66 3.13
C VAL A 53 -4.41 -3.52 3.55
N VAL A 54 -5.09 -3.13 4.63
CA VAL A 54 -6.29 -3.84 5.10
C VAL A 54 -7.38 -3.86 4.04
N MET A 55 -7.64 -2.75 3.37
CA MET A 55 -8.65 -2.67 2.32
C MET A 55 -8.28 -3.52 1.11
N ILE A 56 -7.01 -3.51 0.67
CA ILE A 56 -6.54 -4.33 -0.45
C ILE A 56 -6.67 -5.82 -0.11
N VAL A 57 -6.23 -6.22 1.08
CA VAL A 57 -6.32 -7.62 1.54
C VAL A 57 -7.78 -8.05 1.67
N ALA A 58 -8.64 -7.22 2.25
CA ALA A 58 -10.06 -7.51 2.39
C ALA A 58 -10.74 -7.68 1.02
N CYS A 59 -10.47 -6.78 0.08
CA CYS A 59 -10.97 -6.90 -1.30
C CYS A 59 -10.45 -8.17 -1.98
N GLY A 60 -9.17 -8.50 -1.83
CA GLY A 60 -8.59 -9.73 -2.37
C GLY A 60 -9.29 -10.98 -1.83
N ILE A 61 -9.42 -11.08 -0.50
CA ILE A 61 -10.13 -12.19 0.15
C ILE A 61 -11.58 -12.25 -0.32
N TRP A 62 -12.27 -11.11 -0.39
CA TRP A 62 -13.65 -11.02 -0.87
C TRP A 62 -13.79 -11.55 -2.29
N THR A 63 -12.90 -11.15 -3.21
CA THR A 63 -12.89 -11.63 -4.59
C THR A 63 -12.61 -13.13 -4.67
N LEU A 64 -11.68 -13.66 -3.88
CA LEU A 64 -11.41 -15.09 -3.83
C LEU A 64 -12.63 -15.88 -3.36
N ARG A 65 -13.32 -15.38 -2.32
CA ARG A 65 -14.56 -15.97 -1.81
C ARG A 65 -15.66 -15.97 -2.87
N LEU A 66 -15.85 -14.87 -3.59
CA LEU A 66 -16.84 -14.77 -4.67
C LEU A 66 -16.57 -15.77 -5.80
N ARG A 67 -15.29 -15.98 -6.14
CA ARG A 67 -14.88 -16.89 -7.22
C ARG A 67 -14.68 -18.34 -6.77
N ARG A 68 -14.88 -18.64 -5.48
CA ARG A 68 -14.63 -19.96 -4.87
C ARG A 68 -13.22 -20.50 -5.13
N LEU A 69 -12.25 -19.61 -5.31
CA LEU A 69 -10.85 -19.98 -5.54
C LEU A 69 -10.16 -20.27 -4.21
N SER A 70 -9.44 -21.39 -4.14
CA SER A 70 -8.57 -21.72 -3.02
C SER A 70 -7.15 -21.20 -3.22
N PHE A 71 -6.44 -20.94 -2.12
CA PHE A 71 -5.03 -20.55 -2.18
C PHE A 71 -4.14 -21.65 -2.81
N ALA A 72 -4.53 -22.92 -2.67
CA ALA A 72 -3.81 -24.06 -3.24
C ALA A 72 -3.90 -24.11 -4.79
N GLU A 73 -5.06 -23.76 -5.36
CA GLU A 73 -5.22 -23.67 -6.82
C GLU A 73 -4.42 -22.50 -7.40
N LEU A 74 -4.35 -21.38 -6.67
CA LEU A 74 -3.55 -20.23 -7.07
C LEU A 74 -2.05 -20.53 -7.03
N SER A 75 -1.55 -21.24 -6.02
CA SER A 75 -0.14 -21.62 -5.93
C SER A 75 0.24 -22.62 -7.02
N ALA A 76 -0.61 -23.63 -7.28
CA ALA A 76 -0.37 -24.60 -8.34
C ALA A 76 -0.32 -23.92 -9.73
N SER A 77 -1.23 -22.97 -9.99
CA SER A 77 -1.23 -22.20 -11.24
C SER A 77 -0.02 -21.26 -11.35
N ALA A 78 0.52 -20.76 -10.23
CA ALA A 78 1.69 -19.88 -10.25
C ALA A 78 2.99 -20.65 -10.56
N GLU A 79 3.11 -21.88 -10.07
CA GLU A 79 4.27 -22.76 -10.33
C GLU A 79 4.29 -23.27 -11.78
N GLU A 80 3.14 -23.53 -12.40
CA GLU A 80 3.06 -23.96 -13.80
C GLU A 80 3.45 -22.85 -14.80
N ASN A 81 3.30 -21.57 -14.41
CA ASN A 81 3.57 -20.40 -15.25
C ASN A 81 4.93 -19.72 -14.98
N ALA A 82 5.73 -20.26 -14.05
CA ALA A 82 7.06 -19.76 -13.66
C ALA A 82 8.19 -20.51 -14.38
#